data_AF-A0A564QBM2-F1
#
_entry.id   AF-A0A564QBM2-F1
#
_cell.length_a   1.000
_cell.length_b   1.000
_cell.length_c   1.000
_cell.angle_alpha   90.00
_cell.angle_beta   90.00
_cell.angle_gamma   90.00
#
_symmetry.space_group_name_H-M   'P 1'
#
loop_
_entity.id
_entity.type
_entity.pdbx_description
1 polymer ?
#
loop_
_entity_poly.entity_id
_entity_poly.type
_entity_poly.pdbx_seq_one_letter_code
_entity_poly.pdbx_strand_id
1 'polypeptide(L)'
;MELNEYREKRHFVEKQQEKSSFKKHLSVYIISNLIFGIIFLFLDKLWMISFPVFFWGLGIVMHYVKSVLKFDDKFEAQETEIERI
;
A
#
# COMPACT_ATOMS: atom_id res chain seq x y z
N MET A 1 10.26 22.11 -21.53
CA MET A 1 10.66 21.24 -20.41
C MET A 1 11.37 20.06 -21.03
N GLU A 2 12.60 19.76 -20.61
CA GLU A 2 13.29 18.59 -21.15
C GLU A 2 12.60 17.31 -20.66
N LEU A 3 12.51 16.29 -21.52
CA LEU A 3 11.81 15.02 -21.24
C LEU A 3 12.31 14.36 -19.95
N ASN A 4 13.61 14.45 -19.68
CA ASN A 4 14.22 13.91 -18.46
C ASN A 4 13.73 14.64 -17.20
N GLU A 5 13.61 15.96 -17.25
CA GLU A 5 13.13 16.77 -16.13
C GLU A 5 11.66 16.48 -15.81
N TYR A 6 10.84 16.23 -16.84
CA TYR A 6 9.46 15.79 -16.66
C TYR A 6 9.38 14.41 -16.03
N ARG A 7 10.17 13.44 -16.54
CA ARG A 7 10.24 12.07 -16.03
C ARG A 7 10.62 12.00 -14.55
N GLU A 8 11.66 12.75 -14.15
CA GLU A 8 12.10 12.81 -12.75
C GLU A 8 11.02 13.40 -11.84
N LYS A 9 10.37 14.49 -12.26
CA LYS A 9 9.29 15.12 -11.48
C LYS A 9 8.09 14.18 -11.35
N ARG A 10 7.73 13.46 -12.42
CA ARG A 10 6.66 12.47 -12.40
C ARG A 10 6.99 11.31 -11.46
N HIS A 11 8.18 10.73 -11.58
CA HIS A 11 8.67 9.67 -10.69
C HIS A 11 8.56 10.08 -9.22
N PHE A 12 9.04 11.27 -8.87
CA PHE A 12 8.98 11.78 -7.51
C PHE A 12 7.53 11.91 -7.00
N VAL A 13 6.64 12.52 -7.80
CA VAL A 13 5.25 12.73 -7.42
C VAL A 13 4.52 11.40 -7.23
N GLU A 14 4.65 10.47 -8.18
CA GLU A 14 4.02 9.15 -8.11
C GLU A 14 4.56 8.32 -6.93
N LYS A 15 5.86 8.39 -6.65
CA LYS A 15 6.49 7.71 -5.50
C LYS A 15 5.91 8.20 -4.18
N GLN A 16 5.71 9.51 -4.06
CA GLN A 16 5.11 10.10 -2.87
C GLN A 16 3.63 9.78 -2.74
N GLN A 17 2.89 9.71 -3.85
CA GLN A 17 1.49 9.29 -3.84
C GLN A 17 1.35 7.83 -3.40
N GLU A 18 2.16 6.90 -3.92
CA GLU A 18 2.17 5.50 -3.51
C GLU A 18 2.53 5.34 -2.02
N LYS A 19 3.56 6.07 -1.53
CA LYS A 19 3.89 6.10 -0.10
C LYS A 19 2.76 6.64 0.76
N SER A 20 2.08 7.70 0.31
CA SER A 20 0.93 8.27 1.01
C SER A 20 -0.25 7.29 1.05
N SER A 21 -0.51 6.61 -0.07
CA SER A 21 -1.51 5.54 -0.16
C SER A 21 -1.20 4.41 0.82
N PHE A 22 0.04 3.92 0.85
CA PHE A 22 0.48 2.91 1.81
C PHE A 22 0.27 3.35 3.26
N LYS A 23 0.65 4.59 3.61
CA LYS A 23 0.43 5.13 4.96
C LYS A 23 -1.05 5.14 5.34
N LYS A 24 -1.95 5.52 4.43
CA LYS A 24 -3.40 5.47 4.68
C LYS A 24 -3.88 4.05 4.98
N HIS A 25 -3.47 3.07 4.16
CA HIS A 25 -3.84 1.67 4.37
C HIS A 25 -3.30 1.14 5.71
N LEU A 26 -2.05 1.48 6.04
CA LEU A 26 -1.44 1.12 7.32
C LEU A 26 -2.18 1.74 8.50
N SER A 27 -2.53 3.03 8.43
CA SER A 27 -3.30 3.71 9.48
C SER A 27 -4.67 3.08 9.70
N VAL A 28 -5.41 2.80 8.61
CA VAL A 28 -6.72 2.14 8.68
C VAL A 28 -6.58 0.76 9.34
N TYR A 29 -5.56 -0.01 8.99
CA TYR A 29 -5.31 -1.31 9.61
C TYR A 29 -4.98 -1.22 11.10
N ILE A 30 -4.14 -0.27 11.52
CA ILE A 30 -3.84 -0.08 12.94
C ILE A 30 -5.13 0.24 13.70
N ILE A 31 -5.93 1.18 13.19
CA ILE A 31 -7.20 1.58 13.82
C ILE A 31 -8.16 0.39 13.88
N SER A 32 -8.34 -0.34 12.77
CA SER A 32 -9.21 -1.52 12.73
C SER A 32 -8.74 -2.60 13.69
N ASN A 33 -7.43 -2.87 13.80
CA ASN A 33 -6.91 -3.85 14.75
C ASN A 33 -7.09 -3.42 16.20
N LEU A 34 -6.94 -2.13 16.51
CA LEU A 34 -7.22 -1.62 17.85
C LEU A 34 -8.70 -1.81 18.20
N ILE A 35 -9.60 -1.47 17.28
CA ILE A 35 -11.05 -1.67 17.47
C ILE A 35 -11.36 -3.16 17.65
N PHE A 36 -10.84 -4.03 16.79
CA PHE A 36 -11.03 -5.48 16.92
C PHE A 36 -10.44 -6.02 18.21
N GLY A 37 -9.26 -5.56 18.63
CA GLY A 37 -8.63 -5.94 19.90
C GLY A 37 -9.46 -5.54 21.12
N ILE A 38 -10.11 -4.37 21.08
CA ILE A 38 -11.04 -3.96 22.15
C ILE A 38 -12.28 -4.85 22.14
N ILE A 39 -12.91 -5.07 20.98
CA ILE A 39 -14.08 -5.95 20.84
C ILE A 39 -13.75 -7.38 21.30
N PHE A 40 -12.52 -7.83 21.05
CA PHE A 40 -12.01 -9.14 21.44
C PHE A 40 -11.99 -9.35 22.96
N LEU A 41 -11.84 -8.30 23.76
CA LEU A 41 -11.92 -8.40 25.23
C LEU A 41 -13.34 -8.71 25.74
N PHE A 42 -14.37 -8.53 24.90
CA PHE A 42 -15.77 -8.69 25.26
C PHE A 42 -16.48 -9.84 24.51
N LEU A 43 -15.81 -10.53 23.59
CA LEU A 43 -16.40 -11.59 22.76
C LEU A 43 -15.73 -12.96 22.96
N ASP A 44 -16.52 -13.95 23.36
CA ASP A 44 -16.07 -15.33 23.62
C ASP A 44 -15.84 -16.16 22.32
N LYS A 45 -16.23 -15.64 21.15
CA LYS A 45 -16.12 -16.31 19.85
C LYS A 45 -14.92 -15.81 19.06
N LEU A 46 -13.75 -16.36 19.41
CA LEU A 46 -12.43 -16.02 18.88
C LEU A 46 -12.31 -16.15 17.35
N TRP A 47 -12.89 -17.18 16.73
CA TRP A 47 -12.55 -17.58 15.36
C TRP A 47 -13.14 -16.69 14.25
N MET A 48 -14.28 -16.04 14.48
CA MET A 48 -14.95 -15.21 13.45
C MET A 48 -14.22 -13.88 13.18
N ILE A 49 -13.45 -13.36 14.14
CA ILE A 49 -12.79 -12.04 14.03
C ILE A 49 -11.33 -12.17 13.59
N SER A 50 -10.67 -13.31 13.88
CA SER A 50 -9.27 -13.53 13.49
C SER A 50 -9.08 -13.69 11.99
N PHE A 51 -10.07 -14.24 11.27
CA PHE A 51 -9.95 -14.50 9.83
C PHE A 51 -9.88 -13.21 9.00
N PRO A 52 -10.79 -12.21 9.17
CA PRO A 52 -10.66 -10.93 8.48
C PRO A 52 -9.34 -10.20 8.78
N VAL A 53 -8.88 -10.23 10.04
CA VAL A 53 -7.65 -9.56 10.48
C VAL A 53 -6.41 -10.15 9.79
N PHE A 54 -6.33 -11.48 9.68
CA PHE A 54 -5.20 -12.16 9.04
C PHE A 54 -5.09 -11.85 7.54
N PHE A 55 -6.21 -11.91 6.81
CA PHE A 55 -6.24 -11.59 5.38
C PHE A 55 -6.00 -10.10 5.11
N TRP A 56 -6.46 -9.21 5.99
CA TRP A 56 -6.12 -7.78 5.90
C TRP A 56 -4.63 -7.51 6.14
N GLY A 57 -3.98 -8.25 7.02
CA GLY A 57 -2.53 -8.16 7.24
C GLY A 57 -1.73 -8.46 5.97
N LEU A 58 -2.12 -9.50 5.23
CA LEU A 58 -1.54 -9.85 3.92
C LEU A 58 -1.71 -8.72 2.89
N GLY A 59 -2.85 -8.03 2.88
CA GLY A 59 -3.11 -6.89 2.01
C GLY A 59 -2.10 -5.74 2.24
N ILE A 60 -1.75 -5.45 3.49
CA ILE A 60 -0.74 -4.43 3.80
C ILE A 60 0.64 -4.81 3.33
N VAL A 61 1.04 -6.07 3.51
CA VAL A 61 2.35 -6.55 3.03
C VAL A 61 2.42 -6.35 1.51
N MET A 62 1.35 -6.66 0.78
CA MET A 62 1.28 -6.42 -0.66
C MET A 62 1.40 -4.93 -1.02
N HIS A 63 0.73 -4.04 -0.29
CA HIS A 63 0.86 -2.60 -0.49
C HIS A 63 2.27 -2.08 -0.18
N TYR A 64 2.91 -2.61 0.86
CA TYR A 64 4.30 -2.28 1.20
C TYR A 64 5.27 -2.69 0.09
N VAL A 65 5.16 -3.95 -0.37
CA VAL A 65 6.00 -4.46 -1.46
C VAL A 65 5.84 -3.60 -2.71
N LYS A 66 4.61 -3.24 -3.09
CA LYS A 66 4.36 -2.42 -4.29
C LYS A 66 4.87 -0.99 -4.17
N SER A 67 4.66 -0.34 -3.02
CA SER A 67 4.96 1.09 -2.84
C SER A 67 6.42 1.37 -2.46
N VAL A 68 7.10 0.42 -1.81
CA VAL A 68 8.46 0.61 -1.28
C VAL A 68 9.50 -0.21 -2.05
N LEU A 69 9.23 -1.51 -2.27
CA LEU A 69 10.23 -2.41 -2.84
C LEU A 69 10.20 -2.45 -4.36
N LYS A 70 9.01 -2.42 -4.97
CA LYS A 70 8.83 -2.60 -6.43
C LYS A 70 8.35 -1.35 -7.14
N PHE A 71 8.37 -0.19 -6.48
CA PHE A 71 7.88 1.05 -7.07
C PHE A 71 8.72 1.42 -8.31
N ASP A 72 10.04 1.39 -8.18
CA ASP A 72 10.95 1.81 -9.25
C ASP A 72 10.85 0.87 -10.47
N ASP A 73 10.84 -0.46 -10.25
CA ASP A 73 10.62 -1.46 -11.32
C ASP A 73 9.28 -1.25 -12.05
N LYS A 74 8.21 -0.95 -11.30
CA LYS A 74 6.86 -0.76 -11.83
C LYS A 74 6.77 0.54 -12.63
N PHE A 75 7.43 1.59 -12.16
CA PHE A 75 7.51 2.86 -12.87
C PHE A 75 8.27 2.70 -14.21
N GLU A 76 9.39 2.01 -14.20
CA GLU A 76 10.20 1.78 -15.40
C GLU A 76 9.48 0.88 -16.43
N ALA A 77 8.76 -0.13 -15.96
CA ALA A 77 7.89 -0.94 -16.82
C ALA A 77 6.79 -0.10 -17.50
N GLN A 78 6.20 0.87 -16.79
CA GLN A 78 5.20 1.77 -17.37
C GLN A 78 5.81 2.75 -18.39
N GLU A 79 6.98 3.31 -18.11
CA GLU A 79 7.69 4.16 -19.06
C GLU A 79 8.01 3.40 -20.35
N THR A 80 8.48 2.15 -20.23
CA THR A 80 8.76 1.28 -21.38
C THR A 80 7.51 0.96 -22.19
N GLU A 81 6.35 0.84 -21.54
CA GLU A 81 5.07 0.61 -22.21
C GLU A 81 4.59 1.86 -22.95
N ILE A 82 4.76 3.05 -22.35
CA ILE A 82 4.43 4.34 -22.97
C ILE A 82 5.30 4.59 -24.20
N GLU A 83 6.60 4.27 -24.13
CA GLU A 83 7.53 4.42 -25.27
C GLU A 83 7.21 3.49 -26.45
N ARG A 84 6.42 2.43 -26.24
CA ARG A 84 6.02 1.47 -27.28
C ARG A 84 4.75 1.88 -28.05
N ILE A 85 4.00 2.88 -27.58
CA ILE A 85 2.75 3.38 -28.16
C ILE A 85 3.04 4.55 -29.10
#